data_AF-A0A832K3T9-F1
#
_entry.id   AF-A0A832K3T9-F1
#
_cell.length_a   1.000
_cell.length_b   1.000
_cell.length_c   1.000
_cell.angle_alpha   90.00
_cell.angle_beta   90.00
_cell.angle_gamma   90.00
#
_symmetry.space_group_name_H-M   'P 1'
#
loop_
_entity.id
_entity.type
_entity.pdbx_description
1 polymer ?
#
loop_
_entity_poly.entity_id
_entity_poly.type
_entity_poly.pdbx_seq_one_letter_code
_entity_poly.pdbx_strand_id
1 'polypeptide(L)'
;MLSAGSATLLVESRRSTLKSILKEYVTKKFTGYIVYRASSVDSANVEVEVYITLYDGNIIACRLNKYTLRRTLFAVTKLPTSILGGLDCCNEVTKYLEREGRVEVHSADPKNLLVELTLFPLSRVEESTELAKLVEANVGLPVVAPPPPPPTLLPPIITPPLVTPTPPRVEEVKPAPVVVEKPVVEEKPAVSVKAEVPEKPLINILDECFDPIILLRVTSALLRSSEMLENIREPTLLRGVLKRIEDLVKSRDIKSGYIYVSGYIDNNTIRILYTVENKSLNIQVESAEGYLCGKRAVDKLLDEKTTNTRIWFMSSIE
;
A
#
# COMPACT_ATOMS: atom_id res chain seq x y z
N MET A 1 18.08 14.51 -12.53
CA MET A 1 17.28 15.10 -11.43
C MET A 1 15.86 14.57 -11.56
N LEU A 2 15.33 13.90 -10.54
CA LEU A 2 13.91 13.56 -10.46
C LEU A 2 13.25 14.64 -9.59
N SER A 3 12.16 15.25 -10.07
CA SER A 3 11.36 16.16 -9.25
C SER A 3 10.72 15.39 -8.11
N ALA A 4 10.65 15.99 -6.91
CA ALA A 4 10.03 15.37 -5.75
C ALA A 4 8.63 14.83 -6.08
N GLY A 5 8.44 13.51 -5.95
CA GLY A 5 7.17 12.84 -6.26
C GLY A 5 6.04 13.39 -5.40
N SER A 6 4.95 13.82 -6.05
CA SER A 6 3.88 14.59 -5.42
C SER A 6 3.38 13.95 -4.12
N ALA A 7 3.56 14.66 -3.01
CA ALA A 7 3.30 14.11 -1.70
C ALA A 7 1.80 14.04 -1.40
N THR A 8 1.37 12.92 -0.82
CA THR A 8 0.06 12.80 -0.17
C THR A 8 -0.03 13.81 0.97
N LEU A 9 -0.82 14.86 0.80
CA LEU A 9 -0.85 16.00 1.73
C LEU A 9 -2.11 15.94 2.59
N LEU A 10 -1.95 16.02 3.92
CA LEU A 10 -3.06 16.10 4.86
C LEU A 10 -3.80 17.43 4.63
N VAL A 11 -5.01 17.35 4.07
CA VAL A 11 -5.90 18.50 3.84
C VAL A 11 -6.62 18.87 5.13
N GLU A 12 -7.06 17.87 5.90
CA GLU A 12 -7.91 18.07 7.07
C GLU A 12 -7.79 16.93 8.08
N SER A 13 -7.95 17.24 9.38
CA SER A 13 -8.10 16.27 10.45
C SER A 13 -9.08 16.80 11.51
N ARG A 14 -10.31 16.26 11.58
CA ARG A 14 -11.35 16.68 12.54
C ARG A 14 -12.12 15.50 13.15
N ARG A 15 -12.96 15.75 14.16
CA ARG A 15 -14.05 14.84 14.51
C ARG A 15 -15.26 15.14 13.64
N SER A 16 -15.89 14.11 13.08
CA SER A 16 -17.07 14.24 12.23
C SER A 16 -17.76 12.89 12.03
N THR A 17 -18.97 12.91 11.47
CA THR A 17 -19.60 11.70 10.95
C THR A 17 -19.04 11.38 9.55
N LEU A 18 -18.92 10.10 9.20
CA LEU A 18 -18.39 9.70 7.90
C LEU A 18 -19.28 10.20 6.75
N LYS A 19 -20.60 10.21 6.94
CA LYS A 19 -21.57 10.77 5.99
C LYS A 19 -21.35 12.24 5.69
N SER A 20 -21.03 13.06 6.70
CA SER A 20 -20.75 14.49 6.53
C SER A 20 -19.53 14.71 5.64
N ILE A 21 -18.42 14.03 5.94
CA ILE A 21 -17.17 14.13 5.17
C ILE A 21 -17.36 13.60 3.75
N LEU A 22 -17.99 12.44 3.56
CA LEU A 22 -18.24 11.89 2.23
C LEU A 22 -19.08 12.86 1.39
N LYS A 23 -20.19 13.39 1.92
CA LYS A 23 -21.00 14.39 1.20
C LYS A 23 -20.17 15.63 0.84
N GLU A 24 -19.38 16.15 1.78
CA GLU A 24 -18.54 17.33 1.55
C GLU A 24 -17.53 17.10 0.42
N TYR A 25 -16.73 16.03 0.51
CA TYR A 25 -15.60 15.80 -0.39
C TYR A 25 -16.02 15.19 -1.75
N VAL A 26 -17.14 14.45 -1.81
CA VAL A 26 -17.74 14.07 -3.10
C VAL A 26 -18.29 15.29 -3.83
N THR A 27 -19.01 16.19 -3.14
CA THR A 27 -19.55 17.43 -3.75
C THR A 27 -18.42 18.34 -4.24
N LYS A 28 -17.27 18.36 -3.54
CA LYS A 28 -16.05 19.07 -3.97
C LYS A 28 -15.29 18.40 -5.13
N LYS A 29 -15.78 17.26 -5.69
CA LYS A 29 -15.07 16.44 -6.69
C LYS A 29 -13.65 16.05 -6.26
N PHE A 30 -13.48 15.71 -4.99
CA PHE A 30 -12.16 15.46 -4.41
C PHE A 30 -11.46 14.24 -5.02
N THR A 31 -10.13 14.29 -5.01
CA THR A 31 -9.25 13.23 -5.51
C THR A 31 -8.18 12.95 -4.45
N GLY A 32 -8.20 11.75 -3.87
CA GLY A 32 -7.43 11.43 -2.67
C GLY A 32 -8.12 10.41 -1.77
N TYR A 33 -7.85 10.50 -0.47
CA TYR A 33 -8.23 9.53 0.55
C TYR A 33 -8.99 10.16 1.71
N ILE A 34 -9.98 9.43 2.23
CA ILE A 34 -10.63 9.69 3.52
C ILE A 34 -10.31 8.49 4.43
N VAL A 35 -9.79 8.77 5.63
CA VAL A 35 -9.53 7.76 6.66
C VAL A 35 -10.36 8.09 7.89
N TYR A 36 -11.27 7.19 8.28
CA TYR A 36 -12.18 7.35 9.41
C TYR A 36 -11.88 6.31 10.50
N ARG A 37 -11.79 6.74 11.76
CA ARG A 37 -11.50 5.89 12.93
C ARG A 37 -12.57 6.07 14.01
N ALA A 38 -13.19 4.98 14.45
CA ALA A 38 -14.15 4.95 15.56
C ALA A 38 -14.11 3.61 16.30
N SER A 39 -14.70 3.53 17.50
CA SER A 39 -15.00 2.23 18.13
C SER A 39 -16.10 1.50 17.34
N SER A 40 -16.11 0.17 17.39
CA SER A 40 -17.15 -0.62 16.69
C SER A 40 -18.55 -0.35 17.25
N VAL A 41 -19.57 -0.59 16.41
CA VAL A 41 -20.97 -0.64 16.87
C VAL A 41 -21.18 -1.84 17.79
N ASP A 42 -20.58 -2.97 17.44
CA ASP A 42 -20.81 -4.26 18.12
C ASP A 42 -20.02 -4.45 19.42
N SER A 43 -18.95 -3.65 19.64
CA SER A 43 -18.06 -3.80 20.81
C SER A 43 -17.21 -2.55 21.05
N ALA A 44 -17.19 -2.09 22.30
CA ALA A 44 -16.32 -0.99 22.76
C ALA A 44 -14.82 -1.36 22.79
N ASN A 45 -14.50 -2.67 22.81
CA ASN A 45 -13.13 -3.19 22.77
C ASN A 45 -12.65 -3.46 21.33
N VAL A 46 -13.40 -3.05 20.31
CA VAL A 46 -12.98 -3.12 18.91
C VAL A 46 -12.89 -1.68 18.36
N GLU A 47 -11.79 -1.37 17.69
CA GLU A 47 -11.64 -0.16 16.88
C GLU A 47 -11.81 -0.52 15.41
N VAL A 48 -12.44 0.37 14.65
CA VAL A 48 -12.73 0.22 13.23
C VAL A 48 -12.07 1.37 12.49
N GLU A 49 -11.31 1.04 11.45
CA GLU A 49 -10.68 2.01 10.56
C GLU A 49 -11.12 1.78 9.13
N VAL A 50 -11.61 2.84 8.49
CA VAL A 50 -12.20 2.83 7.15
C VAL A 50 -11.39 3.74 6.25
N TYR A 51 -11.01 3.23 5.08
CA TYR A 51 -10.31 3.94 4.01
C TYR A 51 -11.24 4.02 2.82
N ILE A 52 -11.53 5.22 2.34
CA ILE A 52 -12.32 5.44 1.13
C ILE A 52 -11.48 6.28 0.17
N THR A 53 -11.32 5.77 -1.04
CA THR A 53 -10.47 6.34 -2.08
C THR A 53 -11.37 7.02 -3.11
N LEU A 54 -11.20 8.34 -3.28
CA LEU A 54 -12.01 9.20 -4.15
C LEU A 54 -11.23 9.62 -5.40
N TYR A 55 -11.91 9.68 -6.54
CA TYR A 55 -11.39 10.21 -7.81
C TYR A 55 -12.46 11.05 -8.53
N ASP A 56 -12.20 12.35 -8.71
CA ASP A 56 -13.18 13.35 -9.20
C ASP A 56 -14.53 13.30 -8.42
N GLY A 57 -14.46 12.97 -7.12
CA GLY A 57 -15.59 12.74 -6.23
C GLY A 57 -16.17 11.32 -6.22
N ASN A 58 -15.79 10.44 -7.16
CA ASN A 58 -16.32 9.07 -7.24
C ASN A 58 -15.61 8.14 -6.25
N ILE A 59 -16.35 7.31 -5.52
CA ILE A 59 -15.77 6.24 -4.67
C ILE A 59 -15.23 5.13 -5.59
N ILE A 60 -13.91 5.02 -5.69
CA ILE A 60 -13.23 4.01 -6.52
C ILE A 60 -12.67 2.83 -5.70
N ALA A 61 -12.44 3.03 -4.40
CA ALA A 61 -12.04 1.97 -3.49
C ALA A 61 -12.62 2.16 -2.08
N CYS A 62 -12.80 1.05 -1.37
CA CYS A 62 -13.19 0.97 0.03
C CYS A 62 -12.39 -0.13 0.72
N ARG A 63 -11.86 0.13 1.91
CA ARG A 63 -11.37 -0.89 2.84
C ARG A 63 -11.81 -0.61 4.26
N LEU A 64 -12.20 -1.63 5.01
CA LEU A 64 -12.55 -1.55 6.43
C LEU A 64 -11.73 -2.58 7.21
N ASN A 65 -11.03 -2.12 8.24
CA ASN A 65 -10.34 -2.98 9.20
C ASN A 65 -11.11 -2.98 10.52
N LYS A 66 -11.13 -4.11 11.22
CA LYS A 66 -11.50 -4.19 12.63
C LYS A 66 -10.28 -4.67 13.42
N TYR A 67 -9.97 -4.00 14.53
CA TYR A 67 -8.89 -4.34 15.45
C TYR A 67 -9.45 -4.53 16.86
N THR A 68 -9.10 -5.62 17.53
CA THR A 68 -9.38 -5.77 18.96
C THR A 68 -8.35 -4.99 19.78
N LEU A 69 -8.83 -4.12 20.67
CA LEU A 69 -8.03 -3.37 21.63
C LEU A 69 -7.74 -4.25 22.85
N ARG A 70 -6.52 -4.78 22.95
CA ARG A 70 -6.09 -5.58 24.10
C ARG A 70 -5.26 -4.72 25.06
N ARG A 71 -5.78 -4.53 26.28
CA ARG A 71 -5.02 -3.90 27.38
C ARG A 71 -4.08 -4.93 28.00
N THR A 72 -2.80 -4.60 28.10
CA THR A 72 -1.82 -5.23 29.00
C THR A 72 -1.55 -4.28 30.18
N LEU A 73 -0.67 -4.64 31.12
CA LEU A 73 -0.40 -3.77 32.29
C LEU A 73 0.13 -2.38 31.92
N PHE A 74 0.78 -2.22 30.76
CA PHE A 74 1.48 -0.99 30.38
C PHE A 74 1.21 -0.50 28.94
N ALA A 75 0.36 -1.19 28.17
CA ALA A 75 0.06 -0.81 26.79
C ALA A 75 -1.38 -1.17 26.37
N VAL A 76 -1.91 -0.43 25.39
CA VAL A 76 -3.03 -0.87 24.55
C VAL A 76 -2.43 -1.36 23.24
N THR A 77 -2.59 -2.64 22.91
CA THR A 77 -2.24 -3.15 21.58
C THR A 77 -3.48 -3.25 20.70
N LYS A 78 -3.34 -2.90 19.42
CA LYS A 78 -4.33 -3.18 18.39
C LYS A 78 -3.97 -4.52 17.76
N LEU A 79 -4.89 -5.49 17.78
CA LEU A 79 -4.72 -6.78 17.12
C LEU A 79 -5.73 -6.85 15.95
N PRO A 80 -5.32 -6.87 14.68
CA PRO A 80 -6.24 -6.92 13.55
C PRO A 80 -7.04 -8.24 13.56
N THR A 81 -8.36 -8.15 13.43
CA THR A 81 -9.27 -9.31 13.50
C THR A 81 -10.01 -9.59 12.19
N SER A 82 -10.29 -8.55 11.40
CA SER A 82 -10.84 -8.70 10.04
C SER A 82 -10.47 -7.52 9.17
N ILE A 83 -10.31 -7.77 7.87
CA ILE A 83 -10.25 -6.74 6.82
C ILE A 83 -11.36 -7.07 5.82
N LEU A 84 -12.03 -6.04 5.29
CA LEU A 84 -13.03 -6.13 4.22
C LEU A 84 -12.65 -5.15 3.11
N GLY A 85 -12.87 -5.51 1.85
CA GLY A 85 -12.61 -4.67 0.67
C GLY A 85 -13.89 -4.37 -0.12
N GLY A 86 -13.83 -3.35 -0.98
CA GLY A 86 -14.75 -3.16 -2.10
C GLY A 86 -16.21 -3.09 -1.67
N LEU A 87 -17.07 -3.93 -2.26
CA LEU A 87 -18.50 -3.98 -1.98
C LEU A 87 -18.80 -4.33 -0.51
N ASP A 88 -18.12 -5.33 0.06
CA ASP A 88 -18.32 -5.73 1.46
C ASP A 88 -17.90 -4.64 2.44
N CYS A 89 -16.84 -3.90 2.11
CA CYS A 89 -16.49 -2.69 2.83
C CYS A 89 -17.62 -1.66 2.73
N CYS A 90 -18.09 -1.30 1.53
CA CYS A 90 -19.14 -0.29 1.36
C CYS A 90 -20.41 -0.65 2.13
N ASN A 91 -20.80 -1.92 2.13
CA ASN A 91 -21.97 -2.42 2.84
C ASN A 91 -21.78 -2.36 4.37
N GLU A 92 -20.64 -2.81 4.91
CA GLU A 92 -20.36 -2.77 6.35
C GLU A 92 -20.18 -1.33 6.87
N VAL A 93 -19.64 -0.43 6.04
CA VAL A 93 -19.42 0.99 6.34
C VAL A 93 -20.72 1.75 6.61
N THR A 94 -21.86 1.31 6.06
CA THR A 94 -23.18 1.95 6.28
C THR A 94 -23.49 2.13 7.77
N LYS A 95 -23.13 1.13 8.61
CA LYS A 95 -23.32 1.11 10.07
C LYS A 95 -22.60 2.23 10.82
N TYR A 96 -21.59 2.85 10.19
CA TYR A 96 -20.72 3.87 10.79
C TYR A 96 -21.01 5.28 10.26
N LEU A 97 -21.91 5.43 9.28
CA LEU A 97 -22.12 6.68 8.54
C LEU A 97 -22.50 7.88 9.42
N GLU A 98 -23.43 7.68 10.36
CA GLU A 98 -23.90 8.72 11.29
C GLU A 98 -23.09 8.80 12.59
N ARG A 99 -22.11 7.91 12.79
CA ARG A 99 -21.33 7.85 14.03
C ARG A 99 -20.15 8.81 13.95
N GLU A 100 -19.95 9.62 15.00
CA GLU A 100 -18.73 10.41 15.13
C GLU A 100 -17.48 9.52 15.22
N GLY A 101 -16.50 9.84 14.38
CA GLY A 101 -15.14 9.30 14.44
C GLY A 101 -14.10 10.42 14.30
N ARG A 102 -12.82 10.07 14.45
CA ARG A 102 -11.71 10.91 13.96
C ARG A 102 -11.59 10.68 12.46
N VAL A 103 -11.58 11.75 11.68
CA VAL A 103 -11.44 11.70 10.23
C VAL A 103 -10.21 12.49 9.80
N GLU A 104 -9.43 11.89 8.90
CA GLU A 104 -8.30 12.50 8.22
C GLU A 104 -8.55 12.44 6.71
N VAL A 105 -8.31 13.55 6.02
CA VAL A 105 -8.49 13.66 4.56
C VAL A 105 -7.16 14.03 3.92
N HIS A 106 -6.73 13.26 2.94
CA HIS A 106 -5.44 13.40 2.28
C HIS A 106 -5.63 13.57 0.78
N SER A 107 -5.05 14.61 0.15
CA SER A 107 -5.02 14.71 -1.31
C SER A 107 -3.95 13.78 -1.89
N ALA A 108 -4.12 13.35 -3.14
CA ALA A 108 -3.16 12.49 -3.84
C ALA A 108 -3.16 12.75 -5.35
N ASP A 109 -2.03 12.44 -6.01
CA ASP A 109 -1.96 12.38 -7.47
C ASP A 109 -2.83 11.20 -7.98
N PRO A 110 -3.68 11.40 -9.01
CA PRO A 110 -4.37 10.34 -9.76
C PRO A 110 -3.59 9.04 -9.96
N LYS A 111 -2.30 9.13 -10.30
CA LYS A 111 -1.44 7.98 -10.58
C LYS A 111 -1.23 7.10 -9.35
N ASN A 112 -1.16 7.71 -8.17
CA ASN A 112 -0.97 7.00 -6.90
C ASN A 112 -2.24 6.20 -6.55
N LEU A 113 -3.42 6.75 -6.82
CA LEU A 113 -4.72 6.08 -6.63
C LEU A 113 -4.86 4.85 -7.53
N LEU A 114 -4.43 4.95 -8.80
CA LEU A 114 -4.47 3.83 -9.75
C LEU A 114 -3.50 2.69 -9.37
N VAL A 115 -2.33 3.03 -8.81
CA VAL A 115 -1.40 2.04 -8.26
C VAL A 115 -1.99 1.36 -7.03
N GLU A 116 -2.69 2.07 -6.15
CA GLU A 116 -3.39 1.45 -5.01
C GLU A 116 -4.46 0.45 -5.45
N LEU A 117 -5.27 0.78 -6.46
CA LEU A 117 -6.21 -0.18 -7.06
C LEU A 117 -5.50 -1.41 -7.65
N THR A 118 -4.26 -1.25 -8.14
CA THR A 118 -3.43 -2.35 -8.65
C THR A 118 -2.85 -3.21 -7.52
N LEU A 119 -2.55 -2.61 -6.37
CA LEU A 119 -2.03 -3.29 -5.18
C LEU A 119 -3.12 -4.00 -4.38
N PHE A 120 -4.36 -3.52 -4.45
CA PHE A 120 -5.51 -4.00 -3.68
C PHE A 120 -6.76 -4.20 -4.56
N PRO A 121 -6.76 -5.14 -5.51
CA PRO A 121 -7.85 -5.32 -6.47
C PRO A 121 -9.21 -5.52 -5.82
N LEU A 122 -9.33 -6.33 -4.75
CA LEU A 122 -10.62 -6.54 -4.07
C LEU A 122 -11.04 -5.37 -3.16
N SER A 123 -10.24 -4.31 -3.05
CA SER A 123 -10.67 -3.05 -2.44
C SER A 123 -11.38 -2.13 -3.45
N ARG A 124 -11.30 -2.41 -4.75
CA ARG A 124 -11.98 -1.65 -5.81
C ARG A 124 -13.50 -1.72 -5.65
N VAL A 125 -14.19 -0.63 -5.99
CA VAL A 125 -15.65 -0.59 -6.10
C VAL A 125 -16.01 -0.53 -7.59
N GLU A 126 -16.76 -1.52 -8.08
CA GLU A 126 -17.14 -1.64 -9.49
C GLU A 126 -18.64 -1.38 -9.76
N GLU A 127 -19.48 -1.36 -8.72
CA GLU A 127 -20.94 -1.21 -8.82
C GLU A 127 -21.53 -0.17 -7.84
N SER A 128 -22.79 0.24 -8.09
CA SER A 128 -23.52 1.22 -7.27
C SER A 128 -24.00 0.63 -5.94
N THR A 129 -23.15 0.77 -4.92
CA THR A 129 -23.39 0.33 -3.53
C THR A 129 -24.42 1.21 -2.81
N GLU A 130 -24.93 0.78 -1.65
CA GLU A 130 -25.75 1.66 -0.80
C GLU A 130 -24.99 2.91 -0.35
N LEU A 131 -23.67 2.79 -0.14
CA LEU A 131 -22.80 3.92 0.18
C LEU A 131 -22.76 4.95 -0.96
N ALA A 132 -22.67 4.49 -2.21
CA ALA A 132 -22.75 5.36 -3.39
C ALA A 132 -24.13 6.02 -3.50
N LYS A 133 -25.22 5.25 -3.38
CA LYS A 133 -26.60 5.76 -3.44
C LYS A 133 -26.91 6.76 -2.33
N LEU A 134 -26.40 6.55 -1.10
CA LEU A 134 -26.58 7.48 0.03
C LEU A 134 -25.82 8.79 -0.17
N VAL A 135 -24.69 8.76 -0.89
CA VAL A 135 -23.99 9.95 -1.35
C VAL A 135 -24.79 10.63 -2.47
N GLU A 136 -25.09 9.93 -3.56
CA GLU A 136 -25.81 10.44 -4.75
C GLU A 136 -27.17 11.07 -4.40
N ALA A 137 -28.00 10.38 -3.62
CA ALA A 137 -29.32 10.86 -3.18
C ALA A 137 -29.27 12.11 -2.28
N ASN A 138 -28.07 12.54 -1.88
CA ASN A 138 -27.83 13.76 -1.12
C ASN A 138 -26.97 14.80 -1.89
N VAL A 139 -26.58 14.53 -3.15
CA VAL A 139 -25.83 15.44 -4.04
C VAL A 139 -26.80 16.11 -5.03
N GLY A 140 -27.61 17.01 -4.48
CA GLY A 140 -28.48 17.93 -5.20
C GLY A 140 -29.09 18.92 -4.21
N LEU A 141 -29.35 20.19 -4.54
CA LEU A 141 -29.13 20.93 -5.79
C LEU A 141 -27.89 21.85 -5.70
N PRO A 142 -27.41 22.47 -6.80
CA PRO A 142 -26.45 23.56 -6.69
C PRO A 142 -26.98 24.67 -5.77
N VAL A 143 -26.19 25.04 -4.75
CA VAL A 143 -26.48 26.23 -3.94
C VAL A 143 -26.39 27.43 -4.87
N VAL A 144 -27.50 28.15 -5.03
CA VAL A 144 -27.54 29.40 -5.80
C VAL A 144 -26.54 30.36 -5.15
N ALA A 145 -25.50 30.72 -5.91
CA ALA A 145 -24.48 31.64 -5.43
C ALA A 145 -25.16 32.98 -5.09
N PRO A 146 -24.86 33.59 -3.92
CA PRO A 146 -25.33 34.94 -3.64
C PRO A 146 -24.82 35.89 -4.74
N PRO A 147 -25.63 36.87 -5.18
CA PRO A 147 -25.25 37.76 -6.28
C PRO A 147 -23.93 38.46 -5.97
N PRO A 148 -23.03 38.62 -6.96
CA PRO A 148 -21.69 39.14 -6.72
C PRO A 148 -21.74 40.58 -6.18
N PRO A 149 -20.84 40.95 -5.24
CA PRO A 149 -20.71 42.33 -4.84
C PRO A 149 -20.29 43.21 -6.03
N PRO A 150 -20.66 44.51 -6.04
CA PRO A 150 -20.31 45.42 -7.13
C PRO A 150 -18.78 45.55 -7.30
N PRO A 151 -18.28 45.76 -8.52
CA PRO A 151 -16.86 45.63 -8.83
C PRO A 151 -16.02 46.78 -8.28
N THR A 152 -15.16 46.48 -7.31
CA THR A 152 -14.08 47.39 -6.87
C THR A 152 -12.88 47.28 -7.82
N LEU A 153 -12.67 48.31 -8.65
CA LEU A 153 -11.45 48.45 -9.46
C LEU A 153 -10.26 48.86 -8.58
N LEU A 154 -9.07 48.27 -8.81
CA LEU A 154 -7.72 48.82 -8.56
C LEU A 154 -6.64 47.78 -9.01
N PRO A 155 -5.34 48.16 -9.12
CA PRO A 155 -4.66 48.52 -10.37
C PRO A 155 -3.80 47.39 -10.99
N PRO A 156 -3.29 47.55 -12.23
CA PRO A 156 -2.44 46.54 -12.86
C PRO A 156 -1.05 46.43 -12.21
N ILE A 157 -0.52 45.21 -12.13
CA ILE A 157 0.86 44.91 -11.70
C ILE A 157 1.60 44.20 -12.83
N ILE A 158 2.89 44.52 -12.99
CA ILE A 158 3.68 44.32 -14.20
C ILE A 158 4.56 43.07 -14.11
N THR A 159 4.62 42.28 -15.18
CA THR A 159 5.61 41.21 -15.39
C THR A 159 6.84 41.70 -16.17
N PRO A 160 8.05 41.32 -15.73
CA PRO A 160 9.10 40.88 -16.66
C PRO A 160 9.82 39.61 -16.10
N PRO A 161 10.91 39.07 -16.67
CA PRO A 161 10.79 37.82 -17.41
C PRO A 161 11.68 36.66 -16.90
N LEU A 162 11.45 35.47 -17.45
CA LEU A 162 12.23 34.25 -17.20
C LEU A 162 13.49 34.21 -18.10
N VAL A 163 14.65 33.87 -17.56
CA VAL A 163 15.87 33.53 -18.34
C VAL A 163 16.59 32.35 -17.68
N THR A 164 16.99 31.37 -18.50
CA THR A 164 17.68 30.14 -18.09
C THR A 164 19.16 30.12 -18.47
N PRO A 165 20.03 29.42 -17.72
CA PRO A 165 21.28 28.88 -18.23
C PRO A 165 21.23 27.34 -18.41
N THR A 166 21.83 26.84 -19.50
CA THR A 166 21.91 25.41 -19.85
C THR A 166 23.37 25.00 -20.04
N PRO A 167 23.76 23.76 -19.64
CA PRO A 167 24.96 23.14 -20.22
C PRO A 167 24.75 21.66 -20.67
N PRO A 168 24.90 21.34 -21.97
CA PRO A 168 25.41 20.06 -22.48
C PRO A 168 26.97 20.07 -22.53
N ARG A 169 27.74 19.01 -22.82
CA ARG A 169 27.55 17.57 -23.16
C ARG A 169 28.83 16.84 -22.67
N VAL A 170 28.76 15.61 -22.14
CA VAL A 170 29.15 14.32 -22.80
C VAL A 170 30.48 14.31 -23.54
N GLU A 171 31.39 13.40 -23.16
CA GLU A 171 32.13 12.54 -24.11
C GLU A 171 32.50 11.18 -23.47
N GLU A 172 32.82 10.18 -24.30
CA GLU A 172 33.15 8.79 -23.90
C GLU A 172 34.66 8.52 -23.93
N VAL A 173 35.11 7.31 -23.56
CA VAL A 173 35.93 6.40 -24.42
C VAL A 173 36.52 5.21 -23.62
N LYS A 174 36.64 4.05 -24.29
CA LYS A 174 37.25 2.76 -23.86
C LYS A 174 38.64 2.58 -24.52
N PRO A 175 39.60 1.79 -23.99
CA PRO A 175 39.54 0.31 -24.10
C PRO A 175 40.34 -0.54 -23.06
N ALA A 176 40.29 -1.87 -23.26
CA ALA A 176 41.17 -2.92 -22.66
C ALA A 176 42.32 -3.30 -23.65
N PRO A 177 43.03 -4.48 -23.69
CA PRO A 177 42.81 -5.83 -23.10
C PRO A 177 43.40 -5.98 -21.66
N VAL A 178 43.95 -7.07 -21.08
CA VAL A 178 44.50 -8.43 -21.42
C VAL A 178 44.30 -9.30 -20.14
N VAL A 179 44.00 -10.62 -20.05
CA VAL A 179 44.39 -11.89 -20.75
C VAL A 179 45.84 -12.31 -20.41
N VAL A 180 46.22 -13.55 -20.05
CA VAL A 180 45.56 -14.90 -20.05
C VAL A 180 45.16 -15.36 -18.60
N GLU A 181 45.31 -16.57 -17.98
CA GLU A 181 45.87 -17.92 -18.29
C GLU A 181 45.25 -19.06 -17.39
N LYS A 182 45.67 -20.33 -17.54
CA LYS A 182 45.30 -21.58 -16.80
C LYS A 182 46.55 -22.51 -16.61
N PRO A 183 46.45 -23.83 -16.28
CA PRO A 183 45.50 -24.66 -15.48
C PRO A 183 46.17 -25.24 -14.20
N VAL A 184 45.62 -26.14 -13.35
CA VAL A 184 45.51 -27.64 -13.49
C VAL A 184 44.84 -28.19 -12.20
N VAL A 185 43.62 -28.76 -12.27
CA VAL A 185 43.21 -30.20 -12.13
C VAL A 185 42.86 -30.69 -10.70
N GLU A 186 41.71 -31.40 -10.65
CA GLU A 186 41.13 -32.43 -9.73
C GLU A 186 41.89 -32.84 -8.44
N GLU A 187 41.23 -33.16 -7.31
CA GLU A 187 40.31 -34.31 -7.14
C GLU A 187 38.98 -34.05 -6.39
N LYS A 188 38.04 -35.00 -6.52
CA LYS A 188 36.83 -35.14 -5.70
C LYS A 188 37.08 -36.09 -4.53
N PRO A 189 36.32 -35.96 -3.44
CA PRO A 189 35.67 -37.17 -2.92
C PRO A 189 34.18 -37.02 -2.58
N ALA A 190 33.48 -38.16 -2.67
CA ALA A 190 32.24 -38.53 -1.97
C ALA A 190 31.20 -37.43 -1.68
N VAL A 191 30.18 -37.34 -2.55
CA VAL A 191 28.92 -36.66 -2.22
C VAL A 191 28.23 -37.38 -1.06
N SER A 192 28.21 -36.78 0.12
CA SER A 192 27.31 -37.16 1.20
C SER A 192 26.05 -36.32 1.12
N VAL A 193 25.01 -36.82 0.44
CA VAL A 193 23.68 -36.22 0.51
C VAL A 193 23.09 -36.50 1.89
N LYS A 194 23.44 -35.68 2.87
CA LYS A 194 22.47 -35.36 3.93
C LYS A 194 21.23 -34.86 3.20
N ALA A 195 20.09 -35.51 3.44
CA ALA A 195 18.82 -34.95 3.02
C ALA A 195 18.71 -33.55 3.64
N GLU A 196 18.73 -32.53 2.81
CA GLU A 196 18.64 -31.14 3.24
C GLU A 196 17.23 -30.94 3.79
N VAL A 197 17.10 -31.09 5.12
CA VAL A 197 15.85 -30.80 5.84
C VAL A 197 15.47 -29.38 5.44
N PRO A 198 14.33 -29.17 4.73
CA PRO A 198 14.08 -27.93 4.02
C PRO A 198 14.11 -26.79 5.02
N GLU A 199 15.18 -26.00 4.94
CA GLU A 199 15.58 -25.07 6.00
C GLU A 199 14.42 -24.12 6.26
N LYS A 200 13.82 -24.20 7.45
CA LYS A 200 12.71 -23.32 7.81
C LYS A 200 13.29 -21.90 7.79
N PRO A 201 12.77 -21.00 6.93
CA PRO A 201 13.37 -19.69 6.75
C PRO A 201 13.45 -18.98 8.10
N LEU A 202 14.58 -18.34 8.39
CA LEU A 202 14.88 -17.72 9.69
C LEU A 202 14.16 -16.37 9.89
N ILE A 203 12.95 -16.31 9.34
CA ILE A 203 12.09 -15.14 9.23
C ILE A 203 11.05 -15.21 10.34
N ASN A 204 10.90 -14.11 11.08
CA ASN A 204 9.85 -14.00 12.09
C ASN A 204 8.51 -13.67 11.41
N ILE A 205 7.79 -14.70 10.96
CA ILE A 205 6.45 -14.57 10.37
C ILE A 205 5.47 -14.15 11.46
N LEU A 206 4.90 -12.95 11.34
CA LEU A 206 3.86 -12.47 12.26
C LEU A 206 2.53 -13.19 11.94
N ASP A 207 1.69 -13.44 12.96
CA ASP A 207 0.38 -14.09 12.78
C ASP A 207 -0.70 -13.15 12.18
N GLU A 208 -0.41 -11.85 12.14
CA GLU A 208 -1.40 -10.80 11.88
C GLU A 208 -1.56 -10.46 10.38
N CYS A 209 -2.71 -9.91 10.02
CA CYS A 209 -2.89 -9.26 8.73
C CYS A 209 -2.14 -7.93 8.69
N PHE A 210 -1.81 -7.46 7.49
CA PHE A 210 -1.34 -6.10 7.29
C PHE A 210 -2.23 -5.08 7.97
N ASP A 211 -1.62 -4.16 8.71
CA ASP A 211 -2.17 -2.84 8.81
C ASP A 211 -2.01 -2.14 7.45
N PRO A 212 -3.09 -1.86 6.70
CA PRO A 212 -2.99 -1.09 5.47
C PRO A 212 -2.60 0.37 5.73
N ILE A 213 -2.58 0.93 6.95
CA ILE A 213 -1.86 2.20 7.18
C ILE A 213 -0.39 2.01 6.86
N ILE A 214 0.23 0.95 7.39
CA ILE A 214 1.62 0.61 7.13
C ILE A 214 1.77 0.37 5.64
N LEU A 215 0.96 -0.50 5.03
CA LEU A 215 1.11 -0.76 3.59
C LEU A 215 0.85 0.49 2.74
N LEU A 216 -0.12 1.36 3.05
CA LEU A 216 -0.40 2.60 2.29
C LEU A 216 0.68 3.67 2.47
N ARG A 217 1.29 3.79 3.65
CA ARG A 217 2.45 4.68 3.87
C ARG A 217 3.69 4.14 3.15
N VAL A 218 3.91 2.84 3.23
CA VAL A 218 4.98 2.11 2.53
C VAL A 218 4.77 2.16 1.02
N THR A 219 3.54 2.10 0.48
CA THR A 219 3.28 2.13 -0.97
C THR A 219 3.17 3.55 -1.55
N SER A 220 2.68 4.53 -0.79
CA SER A 220 2.84 5.94 -1.16
C SER A 220 4.29 6.43 -1.03
N ALA A 221 5.16 5.63 -0.39
CA ALA A 221 6.62 5.74 -0.46
C ALA A 221 7.26 4.86 -1.57
N LEU A 222 6.72 3.68 -1.92
CA LEU A 222 7.16 2.88 -3.09
C LEU A 222 7.28 3.79 -4.32
N LEU A 223 6.25 4.61 -4.53
CA LEU A 223 6.14 5.53 -5.67
C LEU A 223 7.08 6.75 -5.62
N ARG A 224 7.89 6.89 -4.56
CA ARG A 224 8.89 7.96 -4.41
C ARG A 224 10.33 7.44 -4.32
N SER A 225 10.55 6.23 -3.78
CA SER A 225 11.90 5.71 -3.53
C SER A 225 12.09 4.19 -3.71
N SER A 226 11.15 3.44 -4.32
CA SER A 226 11.38 2.00 -4.51
C SER A 226 12.32 1.65 -5.67
N GLU A 227 13.14 0.62 -5.43
CA GLU A 227 13.83 -0.13 -6.49
C GLU A 227 13.08 -1.46 -6.71
N MET A 228 12.72 -1.80 -7.95
CA MET A 228 12.27 -3.16 -8.26
C MET A 228 13.50 -4.06 -8.32
N LEU A 229 13.70 -4.89 -7.28
CA LEU A 229 14.82 -5.82 -7.18
C LEU A 229 14.73 -6.94 -8.22
N GLU A 230 13.52 -7.47 -8.44
CA GLU A 230 13.30 -8.65 -9.27
C GLU A 230 11.84 -8.76 -9.78
N ASN A 231 11.65 -9.46 -10.91
CA ASN A 231 10.36 -9.78 -11.50
C ASN A 231 10.35 -11.25 -11.97
N ILE A 232 9.86 -12.13 -11.09
CA ILE A 232 9.78 -13.58 -11.27
C ILE A 232 8.49 -13.89 -12.05
N ARG A 233 8.65 -14.08 -13.36
CA ARG A 233 7.51 -14.40 -14.25
C ARG A 233 7.09 -15.87 -14.18
N GLU A 234 8.03 -16.77 -13.89
CA GLU A 234 7.80 -18.21 -13.91
C GLU A 234 7.13 -18.72 -12.61
N PRO A 235 6.21 -19.71 -12.68
CA PRO A 235 5.50 -20.22 -11.51
C PRO A 235 6.45 -20.78 -10.44
N THR A 236 6.58 -20.06 -9.33
CA THR A 236 7.57 -20.31 -8.28
C THR A 236 6.88 -20.56 -6.94
N LEU A 237 7.23 -21.66 -6.26
CA LEU A 237 6.66 -22.01 -4.95
C LEU A 237 6.83 -20.86 -3.95
N LEU A 238 5.86 -20.64 -3.06
CA LEU A 238 5.94 -19.59 -2.04
C LEU A 238 7.22 -19.72 -1.18
N ARG A 239 7.62 -20.94 -0.78
CA ARG A 239 8.93 -21.18 -0.12
C ARG A 239 10.13 -20.63 -0.88
N GLY A 240 10.10 -20.68 -2.22
CA GLY A 240 11.13 -20.15 -3.09
C GLY A 240 11.17 -18.63 -3.08
N VAL A 241 10.00 -17.98 -3.12
CA VAL A 241 9.88 -16.52 -2.97
C VAL A 241 10.38 -16.06 -1.61
N LEU A 242 10.00 -16.75 -0.52
CA LEU A 242 10.47 -16.42 0.83
C LEU A 242 11.99 -16.52 0.95
N LYS A 243 12.61 -17.59 0.45
CA LYS A 243 14.08 -17.71 0.38
C LYS A 243 14.71 -16.62 -0.48
N ARG A 244 14.09 -16.26 -1.61
CA ARG A 244 14.58 -15.21 -2.52
C ARG A 244 14.62 -13.83 -1.86
N ILE A 245 13.67 -13.50 -0.98
CA ILE A 245 13.71 -12.28 -0.16
C ILE A 245 14.97 -12.25 0.71
N GLU A 246 15.26 -13.34 1.43
CA GLU A 246 16.45 -13.42 2.28
C GLU A 246 17.74 -13.33 1.46
N ASP A 247 17.81 -14.03 0.33
CA ASP A 247 18.98 -14.05 -0.55
C ASP A 247 19.23 -12.69 -1.21
N LEU A 248 18.18 -11.95 -1.60
CA LEU A 248 18.29 -10.58 -2.09
C LEU A 248 18.80 -9.61 -1.01
N VAL A 249 18.25 -9.69 0.21
CA VAL A 249 18.68 -8.85 1.34
C VAL A 249 20.14 -9.10 1.71
N LYS A 250 20.57 -10.38 1.74
CA LYS A 250 21.98 -10.76 1.99
C LYS A 250 22.90 -10.30 0.85
N SER A 251 22.56 -10.57 -0.40
CA SER A 251 23.45 -10.34 -1.56
C SER A 251 23.62 -8.86 -1.96
N ARG A 252 22.63 -8.01 -1.65
CA ARG A 252 22.70 -6.55 -1.83
C ARG A 252 23.11 -5.79 -0.56
N ASP A 253 23.51 -6.52 0.48
CA ASP A 253 23.91 -6.03 1.81
C ASP A 253 22.93 -5.04 2.49
N ILE A 254 21.62 -5.26 2.27
CA ILE A 254 20.56 -4.36 2.73
C ILE A 254 20.46 -4.44 4.27
N LYS A 255 20.67 -3.31 4.96
CA LYS A 255 20.69 -3.24 6.44
C LYS A 255 19.39 -2.73 7.07
N SER A 256 18.61 -1.94 6.34
CA SER A 256 17.41 -1.24 6.82
C SER A 256 16.39 -1.08 5.70
N GLY A 257 15.16 -0.71 6.07
CA GLY A 257 14.04 -0.53 5.16
C GLY A 257 13.22 -1.81 4.95
N TYR A 258 12.48 -1.84 3.85
CA TYR A 258 11.41 -2.80 3.62
C TYR A 258 11.56 -3.49 2.26
N ILE A 259 11.23 -4.79 2.21
CA ILE A 259 11.03 -5.54 0.97
C ILE A 259 9.54 -5.80 0.81
N TYR A 260 8.92 -5.24 -0.23
CA TYR A 260 7.53 -5.55 -0.61
C TYR A 260 7.52 -6.58 -1.74
N VAL A 261 6.56 -7.51 -1.71
CA VAL A 261 6.31 -8.47 -2.78
C VAL A 261 4.82 -8.50 -3.12
N SER A 262 4.50 -8.57 -4.41
CA SER A 262 3.15 -8.90 -4.90
C SER A 262 3.22 -9.99 -5.96
N GLY A 263 2.25 -10.90 -5.96
CA GLY A 263 2.06 -11.90 -7.01
C GLY A 263 0.67 -12.52 -6.93
N TYR A 264 0.46 -13.64 -7.63
CA TYR A 264 -0.81 -14.38 -7.63
C TYR A 264 -0.60 -15.84 -7.28
N ILE A 265 -1.42 -16.39 -6.38
CA ILE A 265 -1.56 -17.83 -6.13
C ILE A 265 -2.97 -18.22 -6.59
N ASP A 266 -3.04 -18.99 -7.68
CA ASP A 266 -4.25 -19.16 -8.48
C ASP A 266 -4.89 -17.80 -8.83
N ASN A 267 -6.16 -17.60 -8.47
CA ASN A 267 -6.88 -16.34 -8.66
C ASN A 267 -6.72 -15.36 -7.48
N ASN A 268 -5.93 -15.71 -6.46
CA ASN A 268 -5.79 -14.94 -5.23
C ASN A 268 -4.56 -14.03 -5.28
N THR A 269 -4.69 -12.79 -4.81
CA THR A 269 -3.57 -11.84 -4.78
C THR A 269 -2.75 -12.05 -3.50
N ILE A 270 -1.47 -12.40 -3.64
CA ILE A 270 -0.53 -12.49 -2.51
C ILE A 270 0.27 -11.19 -2.37
N ARG A 271 0.35 -10.70 -1.14
CA ARG A 271 1.18 -9.56 -0.70
C ARG A 271 2.08 -9.98 0.46
N ILE A 272 3.35 -9.57 0.40
CA ILE A 272 4.34 -9.81 1.47
C ILE A 272 5.06 -8.49 1.76
N LEU A 273 5.40 -8.26 3.02
CA LEU A 273 6.30 -7.19 3.45
C LEU A 273 7.25 -7.78 4.47
N TYR A 274 8.54 -7.68 4.19
CA TYR A 274 9.61 -8.08 5.07
C TYR A 274 10.36 -6.82 5.54
N THR A 275 10.41 -6.61 6.84
CA THR A 275 11.13 -5.49 7.48
C THR A 275 12.55 -5.96 7.79
N VAL A 276 13.55 -5.27 7.26
CA VAL A 276 14.93 -5.77 7.21
C VAL A 276 15.57 -5.79 8.60
N GLU A 277 15.37 -4.74 9.38
CA GLU A 277 16.04 -4.50 10.67
C GLU A 277 15.72 -5.57 11.72
N ASN A 278 14.46 -6.02 11.76
CA ASN A 278 13.95 -6.98 12.74
C ASN A 278 13.64 -8.37 12.13
N LYS A 279 13.89 -8.56 10.83
CA LYS A 279 13.60 -9.76 10.04
C LYS A 279 12.17 -10.29 10.18
N SER A 280 11.22 -9.39 10.43
CA SER A 280 9.80 -9.74 10.53
C SER A 280 9.15 -9.77 9.15
N LEU A 281 8.25 -10.73 8.94
CA LEU A 281 7.49 -10.87 7.71
C LEU A 281 6.01 -10.88 8.00
N ASN A 282 5.32 -10.01 7.29
CA ASN A 282 3.87 -10.00 7.19
C ASN A 282 3.50 -10.54 5.81
N ILE A 283 2.45 -11.36 5.75
CA ILE A 283 1.92 -11.95 4.52
C ILE A 283 0.40 -11.88 4.58
N GLN A 284 -0.20 -11.56 3.43
CA GLN A 284 -1.63 -11.51 3.24
C GLN A 284 -1.93 -12.09 1.87
N VAL A 285 -2.89 -13.01 1.82
CA VAL A 285 -3.49 -13.52 0.58
C VAL A 285 -4.94 -13.06 0.58
N GLU A 286 -5.32 -12.40 -0.50
CA GLU A 286 -6.62 -11.77 -0.75
C GLU A 286 -7.37 -12.62 -1.79
N SER A 287 -8.50 -13.20 -1.37
CA SER A 287 -9.35 -14.10 -2.14
C SER A 287 -10.81 -13.61 -2.14
N ALA A 288 -11.65 -14.20 -2.98
CA ALA A 288 -13.10 -13.95 -2.96
C ALA A 288 -13.78 -14.35 -1.63
N GLU A 289 -13.11 -15.16 -0.79
CA GLU A 289 -13.56 -15.53 0.56
C GLU A 289 -13.02 -14.58 1.65
N GLY A 290 -12.30 -13.52 1.27
CA GLY A 290 -11.70 -12.54 2.18
C GLY A 290 -10.18 -12.66 2.28
N TYR A 291 -9.64 -12.69 3.50
CA TYR A 291 -8.21 -12.56 3.74
C TYR A 291 -7.65 -13.69 4.61
N LEU A 292 -6.56 -14.30 4.13
CA LEU A 292 -5.74 -15.25 4.87
C LEU A 292 -4.37 -14.62 5.15
N CYS A 293 -3.95 -14.60 6.41
CA CYS A 293 -2.83 -13.78 6.86
C CYS A 293 -1.77 -14.54 7.67
N GLY A 294 -0.59 -13.94 7.74
CA GLY A 294 0.48 -14.32 8.63
C GLY A 294 0.91 -15.79 8.51
N LYS A 295 1.28 -16.39 9.63
CA LYS A 295 1.66 -17.81 9.69
C LYS A 295 0.57 -18.74 9.14
N ARG A 296 -0.72 -18.43 9.31
CA ARG A 296 -1.83 -19.22 8.75
C ARG A 296 -1.88 -19.19 7.22
N ALA A 297 -1.37 -18.13 6.59
CA ALA A 297 -1.16 -18.11 5.14
C ALA A 297 0.02 -19.00 4.74
N VAL A 298 1.15 -18.90 5.46
CA VAL A 298 2.34 -19.72 5.18
C VAL A 298 2.05 -21.21 5.38
N ASP A 299 1.54 -21.62 6.54
CA ASP A 299 1.25 -23.03 6.88
C ASP A 299 0.24 -23.68 5.90
N LYS A 300 -0.57 -22.89 5.17
CA LYS A 300 -1.48 -23.36 4.12
C LYS A 300 -0.90 -23.33 2.70
N LEU A 301 -0.05 -22.35 2.37
CA LEU A 301 0.30 -21.99 0.98
C LEU A 301 1.80 -22.05 0.68
N LEU A 302 2.65 -22.50 1.62
CA LEU A 302 4.11 -22.57 1.48
C LEU A 302 4.57 -23.34 0.22
N ASP A 303 3.80 -24.36 -0.16
CA ASP A 303 4.04 -25.25 -1.29
C ASP A 303 3.17 -24.95 -2.52
N GLU A 304 2.41 -23.84 -2.49
CA GLU A 304 1.64 -23.37 -3.65
C GLU A 304 2.47 -22.46 -4.56
N LYS A 305 2.09 -22.41 -5.85
CA LYS A 305 2.81 -21.66 -6.88
C LYS A 305 2.36 -20.21 -6.94
N THR A 306 3.29 -19.29 -6.67
CA THR A 306 3.14 -17.88 -6.99
C THR A 306 3.47 -17.63 -8.47
N THR A 307 2.81 -16.66 -9.10
CA THR A 307 3.03 -16.25 -10.49
C THR A 307 3.07 -14.73 -10.62
N ASN A 308 3.79 -14.20 -11.64
CA ASN A 308 3.96 -12.76 -11.88
C ASN A 308 4.44 -12.02 -10.61
N THR A 309 5.34 -12.67 -9.86
CA THR A 309 5.80 -12.26 -8.54
C THR A 309 6.88 -11.20 -8.66
N ARG A 310 6.63 -10.02 -8.10
CA ARG A 310 7.51 -8.84 -8.21
C ARG A 310 8.02 -8.47 -6.83
N ILE A 311 9.32 -8.20 -6.72
CA ILE A 311 9.99 -7.88 -5.46
C ILE A 311 10.55 -6.46 -5.56
N TRP A 312 10.22 -5.61 -4.59
CA TRP A 312 10.69 -4.23 -4.48
C TRP A 312 11.36 -3.97 -3.14
N PHE A 313 12.43 -3.20 -3.15
CA PHE A 313 13.04 -2.61 -1.96
C PHE A 313 12.61 -1.17 -1.79
N MET A 314 12.48 -0.73 -0.55
CA MET A 314 12.36 0.68 -0.14
C MET A 314 13.34 0.94 0.98
N SER A 315 14.08 2.06 0.88
CA SER A 315 14.80 2.61 2.02
C SER A 315 13.84 2.88 3.19
N SER A 316 14.36 2.92 4.41
CA SER A 316 13.67 3.52 5.55
C SER A 316 13.20 4.95 5.20
N ILE A 317 12.00 5.31 5.65
CA ILE A 317 11.49 6.69 5.57
C ILE A 317 12.00 7.41 6.82
N GLU A 318 12.77 8.48 6.62
CA GLU A 318 13.16 9.46 7.65
C GLU A 318 12.06 10.53 7.83
#